data_AF-A0A015NAG3-F1
#
_entry.id   AF-A0A015NAG3-F1
#
_cell.length_a   1.000
_cell.length_b   1.000
_cell.length_c   1.000
_cell.angle_alpha   90.00
_cell.angle_beta   90.00
_cell.angle_gamma   90.00
#
_symmetry.space_group_name_H-M   'P 1'
#
loop_
_entity.id
_entity.type
_entity.pdbx_description
1 polymer ?
#
loop_
_entity_poly.entity_id
_entity_poly.type
_entity_poly.pdbx_seq_one_letter_code
_entity_poly.pdbx_strand_id
1 'polypeptide(L)'
;MDIIKYNATIHPDEWVKYVWTKCLIHKIKEEKEILQLCKLNITINLKTEPKTLDDLIEILKAHPTFDIFKICSKEKLDKMKFEDYKNDDTAQFLADFRLLCENTEIINPREIKSRLLKTNLSNKFFNNEFSRRTSDVTSIDEIYKIYSEVVADSTKIIKYGPEFLISIKHIETGRYLSSRQINYETGSQRQVVSIFLLLKFISIFTADNHCYYLL
;
A
#
# COMPACT_ATOMS: atom_id res chain seq x y z
N MET A 1 35.77 -5.44 9.68
CA MET A 1 34.30 -5.47 9.50
C MET A 1 33.89 -4.13 8.92
N ASP A 2 33.25 -4.11 7.76
CA ASP A 2 32.74 -2.87 7.17
C ASP A 2 31.36 -2.56 7.77
N ILE A 3 31.25 -1.44 8.47
CA ILE A 3 30.05 -0.98 9.16
C ILE A 3 29.69 0.36 8.56
N ILE A 4 28.44 0.50 8.10
CA ILE A 4 27.94 1.78 7.62
C ILE A 4 27.95 2.80 8.76
N LYS A 5 28.46 4.00 8.49
CA LYS A 5 28.46 5.10 9.46
C LYS A 5 27.04 5.60 9.71
N TYR A 6 26.72 5.90 10.97
CA TYR A 6 25.46 6.56 11.33
C TYR A 6 25.60 8.07 11.16
N ASN A 7 24.87 8.61 10.19
CA ASN A 7 24.78 10.03 9.86
C ASN A 7 23.34 10.57 9.95
N ALA A 8 22.49 9.88 10.71
CA ALA A 8 21.06 10.20 10.87
C ALA A 8 20.22 10.15 9.58
N THR A 9 20.62 9.36 8.58
CA THR A 9 19.79 9.08 7.38
C THR A 9 19.09 7.72 7.42
N ILE A 10 19.18 7.01 8.56
CA ILE A 10 18.58 5.69 8.80
C ILE A 10 17.96 5.73 10.20
N HIS A 11 16.86 5.01 10.41
CA HIS A 11 16.24 4.88 11.72
C HIS A 11 17.21 4.26 12.75
N PRO A 12 17.33 4.80 13.98
CA PRO A 12 18.26 4.29 15.00
C PRO A 12 18.15 2.78 15.26
N ASP A 13 16.94 2.26 15.45
CA ASP A 13 16.70 0.83 15.69
C ASP A 13 17.24 -0.03 14.54
N GLU A 14 16.96 0.35 13.29
CA GLU A 14 17.38 -0.39 12.11
C GLU A 14 18.91 -0.34 11.92
N TRP A 15 19.53 0.81 12.18
CA TRP A 15 20.98 0.92 12.12
C TRP A 15 21.66 0.07 13.20
N VAL A 16 21.20 0.14 14.45
CA VAL A 16 21.78 -0.69 15.55
C VAL A 16 21.59 -2.18 15.25
N LYS A 17 20.41 -2.59 14.78
CA LYS A 17 20.14 -3.98 14.35
C LYS A 17 21.04 -4.43 13.21
N TYR A 18 21.33 -3.56 12.25
CA TYR A 18 22.30 -3.83 11.19
C TYR A 18 23.71 -4.06 11.77
N VAL A 19 24.19 -3.19 12.65
CA VAL A 19 25.51 -3.33 13.29
C VAL A 19 25.58 -4.63 14.09
N TRP A 20 24.55 -4.92 14.88
CA TRP A 20 24.42 -6.16 15.65
C TRP A 20 24.51 -7.40 14.75
N THR A 21 23.77 -7.41 13.64
CA THR A 21 23.78 -8.51 12.67
C THR A 21 25.19 -8.72 12.09
N LYS A 22 25.89 -7.64 11.75
CA LYS A 22 27.29 -7.71 11.30
C LYS A 22 28.22 -8.27 12.37
N CYS A 23 28.05 -7.86 13.62
CA CYS A 23 28.82 -8.36 14.76
C CYS A 23 28.64 -9.87 14.95
N LEU A 24 27.39 -10.35 14.89
CA LEU A 24 27.07 -11.78 15.01
C LEU A 24 27.75 -12.64 13.92
N ILE A 25 27.77 -12.16 12.67
CA ILE A 25 28.46 -12.84 11.56
C ILE A 25 29.96 -12.99 11.85
N HIS A 26 30.56 -11.99 12.49
CA HIS A 26 31.97 -11.99 12.89
C HIS A 26 32.20 -12.62 14.28
N LYS A 27 31.19 -13.28 14.86
CA LYS A 27 31.22 -13.94 16.16
C LYS A 27 31.48 -13.00 17.35
N ILE A 28 31.22 -11.71 17.18
CA ILE A 28 31.21 -10.73 18.27
C ILE A 28 29.82 -10.80 18.92
N LYS A 29 29.78 -11.17 20.20
CA LYS A 29 28.53 -11.39 20.94
C LYS A 29 28.42 -10.53 22.20
N GLU A 30 29.54 -10.00 22.68
CA GLU A 30 29.58 -9.15 23.87
C GLU A 30 28.97 -7.79 23.55
N GLU A 31 27.88 -7.43 24.22
CA GLU A 31 27.17 -6.16 23.98
C GLU A 31 28.10 -4.95 24.13
N LYS A 32 29.02 -4.99 25.09
CA LYS A 32 30.00 -3.91 25.32
C LYS A 32 30.89 -3.65 24.09
N GLU A 33 31.31 -4.71 23.39
CA GLU A 33 32.11 -4.59 22.17
C GLU A 33 31.26 -4.03 21.02
N ILE A 34 30.02 -4.47 20.90
CA ILE A 34 29.07 -3.98 19.90
C ILE A 34 28.79 -2.49 20.13
N LEU A 35 28.54 -2.08 21.36
CA LEU A 35 28.33 -0.68 21.74
C LEU A 35 29.55 0.18 21.41
N GLN A 36 30.76 -0.31 21.67
CA GLN A 36 31.99 0.40 21.31
C GLN A 36 32.11 0.58 19.79
N LEU A 37 31.77 -0.45 19.01
CA LEU A 37 31.74 -0.36 17.55
C LEU A 37 30.68 0.65 17.06
N CYS A 38 29.49 0.66 17.67
CA CYS A 38 28.49 1.67 17.37
C CYS A 38 29.03 3.08 17.63
N LYS A 39 29.61 3.33 18.81
CA LYS A 39 30.21 4.64 19.18
C LYS A 39 31.23 5.13 18.15
N LEU A 40 32.10 4.23 17.65
CA LEU A 40 33.13 4.55 16.66
C LEU A 40 32.57 4.89 15.26
N ASN A 41 31.34 4.49 14.95
CA ASN A 41 30.72 4.65 13.63
C ASN A 41 29.64 5.73 13.59
N ILE A 42 29.42 6.46 14.67
CA ILE A 42 28.50 7.61 14.72
C ILE A 42 29.24 8.87 14.27
N THR A 43 28.68 9.62 13.33
CA THR A 43 29.30 10.86 12.81
C THR A 43 28.69 12.12 13.41
N ILE A 44 27.58 12.02 14.11
CA ILE A 44 26.93 13.14 14.79
C ILE A 44 27.47 13.31 16.21
N ASN A 45 27.50 14.55 16.70
CA ASN A 45 28.01 14.84 18.04
C ASN A 45 26.97 14.50 19.12
N LEU A 46 27.24 13.47 19.91
CA LEU A 46 26.40 13.11 21.06
C LEU A 46 26.75 13.96 22.28
N LYS A 47 25.74 14.44 23.00
CA LYS A 47 25.92 15.21 24.25
C LYS A 47 26.14 14.33 25.48
N THR A 48 25.69 13.09 25.41
CA THR A 48 25.70 12.13 26.51
C THR A 48 26.29 10.83 25.99
N GLU A 49 27.08 10.17 26.82
CA GLU A 49 27.68 8.89 26.46
C GLU A 49 26.72 7.73 26.80
N PRO A 50 26.36 6.87 25.83
CA PRO A 50 25.51 5.71 26.09
C PRO A 50 26.23 4.62 26.87
N LYS A 51 25.52 3.95 27.77
CA LYS A 51 26.05 2.83 28.58
C LYS A 51 25.59 1.46 28.06
N THR A 52 24.43 1.41 27.43
CA THR A 52 23.85 0.23 26.78
C THR A 52 23.51 0.54 25.31
N LEU A 53 23.14 -0.48 24.54
CA LEU A 53 22.61 -0.24 23.18
C LEU A 53 21.24 0.43 23.19
N ASP A 54 20.39 0.12 24.18
CA ASP A 54 19.08 0.75 24.32
C ASP A 54 19.25 2.25 24.65
N ASP A 55 20.15 2.60 25.58
CA ASP A 55 20.51 3.99 25.89
C ASP A 55 21.00 4.72 24.62
N LEU A 56 21.78 4.03 23.78
CA LEU A 56 22.26 4.60 22.53
C LEU A 56 21.09 4.91 21.59
N ILE A 57 20.14 3.98 21.41
CA ILE A 57 18.96 4.20 20.57
C ILE A 57 18.15 5.41 21.09
N GLU A 58 17.90 5.49 22.39
CA GLU A 58 17.20 6.61 23.01
C GLU A 58 17.93 7.94 22.79
N ILE A 59 19.25 7.98 22.98
CA ILE A 59 20.07 9.17 22.73
C ILE A 59 20.02 9.58 21.25
N LEU A 60 20.09 8.62 20.33
CA LEU A 60 20.01 8.88 18.89
C LEU A 60 18.63 9.41 18.48
N LYS A 61 17.54 8.87 19.06
CA LYS A 61 16.17 9.36 18.84
C LYS A 61 15.93 10.74 19.45
N ALA A 62 16.55 11.05 20.58
CA ALA A 62 16.46 12.37 21.21
C ALA A 62 17.32 13.45 20.51
N HIS A 63 18.22 13.05 19.60
CA HIS A 63 19.05 13.99 18.86
C HIS A 63 18.24 14.75 17.80
N PRO A 64 18.40 16.08 17.61
CA PRO A 64 17.60 16.87 16.67
C PRO A 64 17.62 16.38 15.21
N THR A 65 18.69 15.70 14.79
CA THR A 65 18.77 15.12 13.44
C THR A 65 17.76 14.01 13.20
N PHE A 66 17.30 13.30 14.25
CA PHE A 66 16.27 12.29 14.11
C PHE A 66 14.91 12.90 13.79
N ASP A 67 14.57 14.06 14.37
CA ASP A 67 13.36 14.80 13.99
C ASP A 67 13.42 15.28 12.54
N ILE A 68 14.59 15.77 12.08
CA ILE A 68 14.81 16.12 10.67
C ILE A 68 14.59 14.90 9.77
N PHE A 69 15.17 13.74 10.14
CA PHE A 69 14.98 12.48 9.42
C PHE A 69 13.50 12.07 9.32
N LYS A 70 12.75 12.15 10.43
CA LYS A 70 11.31 11.88 10.45
C LYS A 70 10.54 12.83 9.54
N ILE A 71 10.83 14.13 9.58
CA ILE A 71 10.19 15.12 8.70
C ILE A 71 10.44 14.77 7.23
N CYS A 72 11.69 14.52 6.83
CA CYS A 72 12.02 14.15 5.45
C CYS A 72 11.36 12.84 5.03
N SER A 73 11.30 11.83 5.91
CA SER A 73 10.62 10.56 5.65
C SER A 73 9.12 10.75 5.48
N LYS A 74 8.50 11.61 6.30
CA LYS A 74 7.09 11.97 6.20
C LYS A 74 6.77 12.70 4.90
N GLU A 75 7.63 13.62 4.47
CA GLU A 75 7.46 14.29 3.17
C GLU A 75 7.52 13.31 2.00
N LYS A 76 8.40 12.30 2.05
CA LYS A 76 8.44 11.22 1.05
C LYS A 76 7.15 10.41 1.08
N LEU A 77 6.67 10.05 2.27
CA LEU A 77 5.42 9.30 2.47
C LEU A 77 4.22 10.08 1.91
N ASP A 78 4.12 11.38 2.20
CA ASP A 78 3.03 12.24 1.71
C ASP A 78 3.03 12.44 0.19
N LYS A 79 4.18 12.25 -0.46
CA LYS A 79 4.35 12.33 -1.92
C LYS A 79 4.14 10.98 -2.63
N MET A 80 4.01 9.87 -1.89
CA MET A 80 3.79 8.57 -2.50
C MET A 80 2.47 8.53 -3.26
N LYS A 81 2.52 7.97 -4.47
CA LYS A 81 1.36 7.74 -5.31
C LYS A 81 1.42 6.37 -5.94
N PHE A 82 0.25 5.81 -6.22
CA PHE A 82 0.11 4.53 -6.90
C PHE A 82 -0.81 4.75 -8.11
N GLU A 83 -0.24 5.14 -9.24
CA GLU A 83 -1.04 5.63 -10.38
C GLU A 83 -1.18 4.56 -11.48
N ASP A 84 -0.21 3.66 -11.65
CA ASP A 84 -0.20 2.68 -12.73
C ASP A 84 -0.36 1.24 -12.24
N TYR A 85 -1.60 0.86 -11.99
CA TYR A 85 -2.01 -0.49 -11.58
C TYR A 85 -1.57 -1.64 -12.51
N LYS A 86 -1.08 -1.34 -13.73
CA LYS A 86 -0.61 -2.36 -14.68
C LYS A 86 0.91 -2.54 -14.64
N ASN A 87 1.65 -1.49 -14.30
CA ASN A 87 3.12 -1.48 -14.35
C ASN A 87 3.76 -1.32 -12.96
N ASP A 88 3.02 -0.79 -11.98
CA ASP A 88 3.52 -0.59 -10.63
C ASP A 88 3.45 -1.90 -9.84
N ASP A 89 4.60 -2.30 -9.28
CA ASP A 89 4.69 -3.43 -8.37
C ASP A 89 4.03 -3.07 -7.04
N THR A 90 2.87 -3.68 -6.77
CA THR A 90 2.10 -3.44 -5.55
C THR A 90 2.87 -3.87 -4.30
N ALA A 91 3.66 -4.95 -4.38
CA ALA A 91 4.42 -5.44 -3.24
C ALA A 91 5.57 -4.48 -2.92
N GLN A 92 6.30 -4.02 -3.92
CA GLN A 92 7.37 -3.03 -3.76
C GLN A 92 6.82 -1.71 -3.20
N PHE A 93 5.70 -1.21 -3.75
CA PHE A 93 5.05 0.00 -3.27
C PHE A 93 4.66 -0.10 -1.79
N LEU A 94 4.01 -1.20 -1.40
CA LEU A 94 3.59 -1.40 -0.01
C LEU A 94 4.79 -1.57 0.94
N ALA A 95 5.87 -2.21 0.50
CA ALA A 95 7.10 -2.33 1.27
C ALA A 95 7.74 -0.96 1.52
N ASP A 96 7.86 -0.13 0.49
CA ASP A 96 8.40 1.23 0.60
C ASP A 96 7.51 2.11 1.48
N PHE A 97 6.19 1.99 1.35
CA PHE A 97 5.23 2.71 2.18
C PHE A 97 5.35 2.30 3.65
N ARG A 98 5.47 1.00 3.94
CA ARG A 98 5.64 0.47 5.29
C ARG A 98 6.94 0.96 5.91
N LEU A 99 8.05 0.90 5.18
CA LEU A 99 9.35 1.40 5.62
C LEU A 99 9.29 2.90 5.97
N LEU A 100 8.60 3.71 5.17
CA LEU A 100 8.42 5.13 5.47
C LEU A 100 7.52 5.38 6.70
N CYS A 101 6.50 4.55 6.94
CA CYS A 101 5.72 4.60 8.16
C CYS A 101 6.56 4.24 9.40
N GLU A 102 7.39 3.21 9.30
CA GLU A 102 8.32 2.80 10.37
C GLU A 102 9.35 3.90 10.66
N ASN A 103 9.95 4.48 9.63
CA ASN A 103 10.89 5.61 9.75
C ASN A 103 10.28 6.87 10.39
N THR A 104 8.96 7.02 10.33
CA THR A 104 8.22 8.14 10.91
C THR A 104 7.52 7.79 12.22
N GLU A 105 7.70 6.55 12.71
CA GLU A 105 7.05 6.00 13.90
C GLU A 105 5.50 6.09 13.84
N ILE A 106 4.92 6.01 12.64
CA ILE A 106 3.47 6.01 12.43
C ILE A 106 2.92 4.59 12.67
N ILE A 107 2.39 4.40 13.88
CA ILE A 107 1.79 3.12 14.32
C ILE A 107 0.26 3.14 14.38
N ASN A 108 -0.38 4.28 14.09
CA ASN A 108 -1.84 4.39 14.20
C ASN A 108 -2.53 3.83 12.95
N PRO A 109 -3.36 2.76 13.07
CA PRO A 109 -4.05 2.17 11.92
C PRO A 109 -4.95 3.15 11.15
N ARG A 110 -5.61 4.10 11.86
CA ARG A 110 -6.47 5.10 11.22
C ARG A 110 -5.66 6.08 10.37
N GLU A 111 -4.48 6.47 10.84
CA GLU A 111 -3.58 7.33 10.08
C GLU A 111 -3.05 6.60 8.84
N ILE A 112 -2.65 5.34 8.98
CA ILE A 112 -2.20 4.50 7.86
C ILE A 112 -3.29 4.38 6.79
N LYS A 113 -4.55 4.08 7.16
CA LYS A 113 -5.69 4.05 6.22
C LYS A 113 -5.85 5.37 5.47
N SER A 114 -5.84 6.48 6.20
CA SER A 114 -6.01 7.83 5.63
C SER A 114 -4.89 8.16 4.62
N ARG A 115 -3.66 7.75 4.92
CA ARG A 115 -2.51 7.94 4.03
C ARG A 115 -2.60 7.05 2.80
N LEU A 116 -2.92 5.77 2.94
CA LEU A 116 -3.13 4.84 1.82
C LEU A 116 -4.25 5.29 0.88
N LEU A 117 -5.33 5.89 1.41
CA LEU A 117 -6.38 6.47 0.55
C LEU A 117 -5.86 7.64 -0.30
N LYS A 118 -4.92 8.44 0.23
CA LYS A 118 -4.35 9.58 -0.50
C LYS A 118 -3.39 9.19 -1.61
N THR A 119 -2.85 7.97 -1.59
CA THR A 119 -1.96 7.50 -2.65
C THR A 119 -2.71 7.29 -3.97
N ASN A 120 -4.05 7.23 -3.92
CA ASN A 120 -4.89 6.87 -5.06
C ASN A 120 -6.19 7.69 -5.21
N LEU A 121 -6.06 9.02 -5.16
CA LEU A 121 -7.21 9.93 -5.19
C LEU A 121 -8.07 9.84 -6.47
N SER A 122 -7.48 9.46 -7.61
CA SER A 122 -8.18 9.42 -8.90
C SER A 122 -9.06 8.18 -9.08
N ASN A 123 -8.80 7.09 -8.37
CA ASN A 123 -9.55 5.85 -8.53
C ASN A 123 -10.73 5.76 -7.54
N LYS A 124 -11.92 6.15 -8.03
CA LYS A 124 -13.17 6.06 -7.24
C LYS A 124 -13.49 4.64 -6.79
N PHE A 125 -13.24 3.63 -7.62
CA PHE A 125 -13.48 2.24 -7.22
C PHE A 125 -12.60 1.85 -6.05
N PHE A 126 -11.29 2.12 -6.16
CA PHE A 126 -10.33 1.82 -5.12
C PHE A 126 -10.74 2.50 -3.81
N ASN A 127 -11.01 3.80 -3.85
CA ASN A 127 -11.38 4.56 -2.65
C ASN A 127 -12.64 4.03 -1.97
N ASN A 128 -13.65 3.64 -2.75
CA ASN A 128 -14.89 3.09 -2.20
C ASN A 128 -14.67 1.69 -1.59
N GLU A 129 -14.05 0.78 -2.34
CA GLU A 129 -13.84 -0.60 -1.89
C GLU A 129 -12.86 -0.69 -0.72
N PHE A 130 -11.75 0.06 -0.77
CA PHE A 130 -10.79 0.09 0.32
C PHE A 130 -11.42 0.68 1.59
N SER A 131 -12.14 1.79 1.50
CA SER A 131 -12.83 2.36 2.67
C SER A 131 -13.88 1.41 3.25
N ARG A 132 -14.66 0.74 2.39
CA ARG A 132 -15.68 -0.22 2.82
C ARG A 132 -15.07 -1.42 3.54
N ARG A 133 -14.06 -2.05 2.92
CA ARG A 133 -13.41 -3.26 3.46
C ARG A 133 -12.55 -3.00 4.68
N THR A 134 -12.01 -1.78 4.84
CA THR A 134 -11.17 -1.43 6.00
C THR A 134 -11.92 -0.72 7.12
N SER A 135 -13.22 -0.47 7.03
CA SER A 135 -14.00 0.31 8.00
C SER A 135 -13.70 -0.05 9.47
N ASP A 136 -13.84 -1.33 9.83
CA ASP A 136 -13.67 -1.83 11.20
C ASP A 136 -12.30 -2.48 11.47
N VAL A 137 -11.40 -2.51 10.48
CA VAL A 137 -10.11 -3.20 10.59
C VAL A 137 -9.12 -2.40 11.46
N THR A 138 -8.57 -3.02 12.50
CA THR A 138 -7.56 -2.38 13.38
C THR A 138 -6.15 -2.91 13.15
N SER A 139 -6.01 -4.07 12.49
CA SER A 139 -4.72 -4.67 12.17
C SER A 139 -4.06 -3.96 10.98
N ILE A 140 -2.83 -3.50 11.15
CA ILE A 140 -2.05 -2.86 10.09
C ILE A 140 -1.73 -3.84 8.96
N ASP A 141 -1.34 -5.08 9.30
CA ASP A 141 -1.03 -6.10 8.29
C ASP A 141 -2.28 -6.46 7.46
N GLU A 142 -3.46 -6.48 8.09
CA GLU A 142 -4.72 -6.70 7.39
C GLU A 142 -5.09 -5.52 6.48
N ILE A 143 -4.83 -4.28 6.90
CA ILE A 143 -5.00 -3.09 6.06
C ILE A 143 -4.15 -3.20 4.78
N TYR A 144 -2.88 -3.58 4.90
CA TYR A 144 -1.99 -3.77 3.73
C TYR A 144 -2.47 -4.90 2.82
N LYS A 145 -2.96 -6.00 3.39
CA LYS A 145 -3.54 -7.10 2.62
C LYS A 145 -4.78 -6.65 1.84
N ILE A 146 -5.69 -5.92 2.49
CA ILE A 146 -6.89 -5.40 1.81
C ILE A 146 -6.50 -4.42 0.71
N TYR A 147 -5.48 -3.59 0.91
CA TYR A 147 -4.97 -2.70 -0.14
C TYR A 147 -4.57 -3.49 -1.39
N SER A 148 -3.76 -4.55 -1.23
CA SER A 148 -3.31 -5.36 -2.37
C SER A 148 -4.46 -6.12 -3.04
N GLU A 149 -5.44 -6.62 -2.29
CA GLU A 149 -6.64 -7.25 -2.82
C GLU A 149 -7.49 -6.27 -3.64
N VAL A 150 -7.71 -5.04 -3.15
CA VAL A 150 -8.48 -4.02 -3.86
C VAL A 150 -7.75 -3.55 -5.12
N VAL A 151 -6.42 -3.41 -5.05
CA VAL A 151 -5.58 -3.14 -6.22
C VAL A 151 -5.74 -4.26 -7.27
N ALA A 152 -5.63 -5.53 -6.87
CA ALA A 152 -5.81 -6.66 -7.77
C ALA A 152 -7.22 -6.69 -8.39
N ASP A 153 -8.25 -6.40 -7.61
CA ASP A 153 -9.62 -6.30 -8.13
C ASP A 153 -9.79 -5.12 -9.10
N SER A 154 -9.10 -4.00 -8.87
CA SER A 154 -9.15 -2.83 -9.75
C SER A 154 -8.62 -3.11 -11.16
N THR A 155 -7.70 -4.07 -11.31
CA THR A 155 -7.19 -4.51 -12.62
C THR A 155 -8.23 -5.27 -13.45
N LYS A 156 -9.26 -5.83 -12.80
CA LYS A 156 -10.32 -6.64 -13.43
C LYS A 156 -11.52 -5.79 -13.88
N ILE A 157 -11.52 -4.49 -13.60
CA ILE A 157 -12.65 -3.61 -13.89
C ILE A 157 -12.65 -3.21 -15.36
N ILE A 158 -13.83 -3.29 -15.96
CA ILE A 158 -14.08 -2.77 -17.30
C ILE A 158 -14.03 -1.24 -17.23
N LYS A 159 -13.00 -0.65 -17.84
CA LYS A 159 -12.91 0.80 -18.00
C LYS A 159 -13.99 1.28 -18.97
N TYR A 160 -14.71 2.33 -18.61
CA TYR A 160 -15.74 2.97 -19.44
C TYR A 160 -15.40 4.45 -19.61
N GLY A 161 -15.50 4.95 -20.84
CA GLY A 161 -15.14 6.30 -21.24
C GLY A 161 -15.39 6.49 -22.74
N PRO A 162 -15.46 7.74 -23.23
CA PRO A 162 -15.69 8.02 -24.65
C PRO A 162 -14.66 7.37 -25.59
N GLU A 163 -13.46 7.06 -25.09
CA GLU A 163 -12.37 6.38 -25.78
C GLU A 163 -12.49 4.84 -25.80
N PHE A 164 -13.41 4.25 -25.02
CA PHE A 164 -13.56 2.80 -24.89
C PHE A 164 -14.82 2.31 -25.61
N LEU A 165 -14.64 1.45 -26.63
CA LEU A 165 -15.73 0.70 -27.24
C LEU A 165 -15.97 -0.60 -26.47
N ILE A 166 -17.00 -0.63 -25.63
CA ILE A 166 -17.40 -1.85 -24.92
C ILE A 166 -18.43 -2.60 -25.76
N SER A 167 -18.14 -3.86 -26.07
CA SER A 167 -19.10 -4.77 -26.70
C SER A 167 -19.27 -6.01 -25.82
N ILE A 168 -20.50 -6.42 -25.57
CA ILE A 168 -20.79 -7.61 -24.76
C ILE A 168 -21.27 -8.69 -25.73
N LYS A 169 -20.63 -9.87 -25.73
CA LYS A 169 -20.97 -11.00 -26.61
C LYS A 169 -21.59 -12.13 -25.80
N HIS A 170 -22.73 -12.64 -26.26
CA HIS A 170 -23.31 -13.85 -25.71
C HIS A 170 -22.49 -15.06 -26.19
N ILE A 171 -21.91 -15.83 -25.26
CA ILE A 171 -20.97 -16.92 -25.57
C ILE A 171 -21.63 -17.99 -26.45
N GLU A 172 -22.80 -18.49 -26.02
CA GLU A 172 -23.46 -19.63 -26.67
C GLU A 172 -23.96 -19.31 -28.09
N THR A 173 -24.45 -18.09 -28.32
CA THR A 173 -25.01 -17.70 -29.63
C THR A 173 -24.01 -16.95 -30.50
N GLY A 174 -22.88 -16.53 -29.94
CA GLY A 174 -21.89 -15.68 -30.60
C GLY A 174 -22.38 -14.27 -30.95
N ARG A 175 -23.59 -13.88 -30.52
CA ARG A 175 -24.20 -12.59 -30.87
C ARG A 175 -23.77 -11.49 -29.91
N TYR A 176 -23.48 -10.30 -30.44
CA TYR A 176 -23.24 -9.12 -29.63
C TYR A 176 -24.56 -8.54 -29.12
N LEU A 177 -24.57 -8.11 -27.86
CA LEU A 177 -25.61 -7.24 -27.32
C LEU A 177 -25.58 -5.94 -28.11
N SER A 178 -26.68 -5.71 -28.82
CA SER A 178 -26.96 -4.50 -29.57
C SER A 178 -28.29 -3.96 -29.06
N SER A 179 -28.39 -2.65 -28.83
CA SER A 179 -29.69 -2.04 -28.58
C SER A 179 -30.47 -2.04 -29.90
N ARG A 180 -31.62 -2.70 -29.93
CA ARG A 180 -32.59 -2.51 -31.02
C ARG A 180 -33.63 -1.48 -30.56
N GLN A 181 -34.06 -0.60 -31.46
CA GLN A 181 -35.15 0.36 -31.20
C GLN A 181 -36.52 -0.33 -31.21
N ILE A 182 -36.68 -1.38 -30.41
CA ILE A 182 -37.95 -2.09 -30.21
C ILE A 182 -38.39 -1.78 -28.79
N ASN A 183 -39.69 -1.61 -28.55
CA ASN A 183 -40.24 -1.45 -27.20
C ASN A 183 -40.89 -2.78 -26.77
N TYR A 184 -41.00 -3.04 -25.46
CA TYR A 184 -41.80 -4.18 -25.00
C TYR A 184 -43.27 -3.97 -25.39
N GLU A 185 -43.88 -4.93 -26.08
CA GLU A 185 -45.29 -4.84 -26.52
C GLU A 185 -46.27 -4.93 -25.34
N THR A 186 -45.86 -5.55 -24.25
CA THR A 186 -46.63 -5.67 -23.00
C THR A 186 -45.75 -5.34 -21.79
N GLY A 187 -46.35 -4.80 -20.72
CA GLY A 187 -45.61 -4.33 -19.53
C GLY A 187 -45.17 -2.86 -19.64
N SER A 188 -43.90 -2.54 -19.33
CA SER A 188 -43.46 -1.14 -19.15
C SER A 188 -43.41 -0.28 -20.44
N GLN A 189 -43.53 -0.90 -21.62
CA GLN A 189 -43.49 -0.24 -22.95
C GLN A 189 -42.28 0.66 -23.23
N ARG A 190 -41.27 0.62 -22.37
CA ARG A 190 -40.00 1.32 -22.60
C ARG A 190 -39.22 0.64 -23.72
N GLN A 191 -38.36 1.40 -24.38
CA GLN A 191 -37.38 0.87 -25.33
C GLN A 191 -36.64 -0.29 -24.69
N VAL A 192 -36.48 -1.38 -25.45
CA VAL A 192 -35.63 -2.55 -25.17
C VAL A 192 -34.18 -2.09 -25.26
N VAL A 193 -33.84 -1.14 -24.41
CA VAL A 193 -32.50 -1.00 -23.88
C VAL A 193 -32.45 -2.07 -22.81
N SER A 194 -31.50 -2.99 -22.95
CA SER A 194 -31.32 -4.12 -22.04
C SER A 194 -30.79 -3.65 -20.66
N ILE A 195 -31.42 -2.65 -20.04
CA ILE A 195 -31.10 -2.13 -18.70
C ILE A 195 -31.62 -3.08 -17.61
N PHE A 196 -32.75 -3.75 -17.85
CA PHE A 196 -33.26 -4.76 -16.89
C PHE A 196 -32.39 -6.02 -16.84
N LEU A 197 -31.74 -6.39 -17.94
CA LEU A 197 -30.72 -7.43 -17.94
C LEU A 197 -29.43 -6.93 -17.30
N LEU A 198 -29.03 -5.67 -17.48
CA LEU A 198 -27.87 -5.10 -16.79
C LEU A 198 -28.00 -5.13 -15.25
N LEU A 199 -29.15 -4.77 -14.68
CA LEU A 199 -29.35 -4.83 -13.22
C LEU A 199 -29.39 -6.27 -12.69
N LYS A 200 -29.97 -7.22 -13.44
CA LYS A 200 -29.92 -8.66 -13.07
C LYS A 200 -28.54 -9.28 -13.29
N PHE A 201 -27.82 -8.91 -14.35
CA PHE A 201 -26.45 -9.38 -14.62
C PHE A 201 -25.45 -8.83 -13.61
N ILE A 202 -25.58 -7.56 -13.20
CA ILE A 202 -24.74 -6.98 -12.14
C ILE A 202 -25.04 -7.66 -10.78
N SER A 203 -26.30 -8.02 -10.49
CA SER A 203 -26.62 -8.82 -9.29
C SER A 203 -26.16 -10.29 -9.38
N ILE A 204 -26.02 -10.87 -10.57
CA ILE A 204 -25.49 -12.23 -10.77
C ILE A 204 -23.97 -12.26 -10.64
N PHE A 205 -23.27 -11.23 -11.15
CA PHE A 205 -21.82 -11.07 -10.96
C PHE A 205 -21.39 -10.95 -9.50
N THR A 206 -22.31 -10.57 -8.61
CA THR A 206 -22.06 -10.46 -7.16
C THR A 206 -22.48 -11.70 -6.37
N ALA A 207 -23.17 -12.67 -6.99
CA ALA A 207 -23.76 -13.81 -6.28
C ALA A 207 -23.19 -15.19 -6.65
N ASP A 208 -22.73 -15.42 -7.89
CA ASP A 208 -22.33 -16.77 -8.30
C ASP A 208 -20.98 -16.85 -9.04
N ASN A 209 -20.10 -17.71 -8.51
CA ASN A 209 -18.80 -18.14 -9.03
C ASN A 209 -18.91 -19.00 -10.31
N HIS A 210 -19.58 -18.53 -11.37
CA HIS A 210 -19.57 -19.24 -12.66
C HIS A 210 -19.31 -18.33 -13.87
N CYS A 211 -18.10 -18.51 -14.40
CA CYS A 211 -17.62 -18.41 -15.78
C CYS A 211 -18.31 -17.45 -16.75
N TYR A 212 -17.76 -16.25 -16.91
CA TYR A 212 -17.74 -15.53 -18.18
C TYR A 212 -16.38 -14.87 -18.38
N TYR A 213 -15.69 -15.22 -19.47
CA TYR A 213 -14.46 -14.56 -19.90
C TYR A 213 -14.80 -13.38 -20.82
N LEU A 214 -14.24 -12.21 -20.53
CA LEU A 214 -14.13 -11.12 -21.49
C LEU A 214 -12.87 -11.34 -22.34
N LEU A 215 -13.04 -11.33 -23.66
CA LEU A 215 -11.95 -11.19 -24.64
C LEU A 215 -11.68 -9.71 -24.89
#